data_AF-A0A0N8H9S8-F1
#
_entry.id   AF-A0A0N8H9S8-F1
#
_cell.length_a   1.000
_cell.length_b   1.000
_cell.length_c   1.000
_cell.angle_alpha   90.00
_cell.angle_beta   90.00
_cell.angle_gamma   90.00
#
_symmetry.space_group_name_H-M   'P 1'
#
loop_
_entity.id
_entity.type
_entity.pdbx_description
1 polymer ?
#
loop_
_entity_poly.entity_id
_entity_poly.type
_entity_poly.pdbx_seq_one_letter_code
_entity_poly.pdbx_strand_id
1 'polypeptide(L)'
;MVSRKRKNLHAAQLQEISAKCQPFLTELAFEGTIPEEYRDLEKQLRSTNNGKWIILNELIKIRKYFQGEAASYIEEYYTKNRLYKLSLNKLYSTKQHQKIVAINEIMDMNYLGATRSLLQFIHKEKSPELVSNALIALTKLDYKLGLNRIIEQDIYLSDWFQLQVIKILDEGKVYEIPPLVKWTKKSTSHALMGLRLLIFSGAMDQMDELSSLLNHENDKLRLETIKAFRTLEYDEISFTLILRYYNEPTRNKCEIIRTLEVLNYKQNLAFIRLCAKSDDSEIQRVAKEALRRLTPEEIRLGVNAPIIHLFTPTLQRAV
;
A
#
# COMPACT_ATOMS: atom_id res chain seq x y z
N MET A 1 24.53 41.73 5.59
CA MET A 1 25.37 40.71 6.27
C MET A 1 24.88 40.34 7.68
N VAL A 2 24.39 41.28 8.50
CA VAL A 2 23.95 41.04 9.90
C VAL A 2 22.85 39.97 10.04
N SER A 3 21.91 39.90 9.09
CA SER A 3 20.82 38.90 9.06
C SER A 3 21.32 37.45 8.89
N ARG A 4 22.33 37.22 8.04
CA ARG A 4 22.94 35.90 7.84
C ARG A 4 23.75 35.46 9.05
N LYS A 5 24.50 36.37 9.67
CA LYS A 5 25.32 36.08 10.86
C LYS A 5 24.44 35.73 12.08
N ARG A 6 23.34 36.46 12.31
CA ARG A 6 22.35 36.13 13.35
C ARG A 6 21.66 34.78 13.09
N LYS A 7 21.27 34.49 11.84
CA LYS A 7 20.71 33.18 11.47
C LYS A 7 21.70 32.03 11.73
N ASN A 8 22.96 32.22 11.38
CA ASN A 8 24.00 31.20 11.60
C ASN A 8 24.30 31.01 13.10
N LEU A 9 24.32 32.08 13.89
CA LEU A 9 24.52 31.99 15.35
C LEU A 9 23.36 31.26 16.02
N HIS A 10 22.12 31.58 15.64
CA HIS A 10 20.93 30.90 16.14
C HIS A 10 20.91 29.42 15.71
N ALA A 11 21.33 29.10 14.48
CA ALA A 11 21.46 27.71 14.03
C ALA A 11 22.52 26.93 14.82
N ALA A 12 23.68 27.54 15.10
CA ALA A 12 24.73 26.94 15.91
C ALA A 12 24.27 26.68 17.35
N GLN A 13 23.57 27.63 17.96
CA GLN A 13 22.98 27.46 19.30
C GLN A 13 21.93 26.34 19.34
N LEU A 14 21.08 26.23 18.30
CA LEU A 14 20.12 25.14 18.19
C LEU A 14 20.82 23.77 18.05
N GLN A 15 21.93 23.71 17.33
CA GLN A 15 22.72 22.49 17.15
C GLN A 15 23.41 22.07 18.45
N GLU A 16 23.95 23.03 19.21
CA GLU A 16 24.55 22.76 20.52
C GLU A 16 23.52 22.24 21.53
N ILE A 17 22.32 22.84 21.56
CA ILE A 17 21.24 22.39 22.45
C ILE A 17 20.72 21.01 22.02
N SER A 18 20.59 20.77 20.71
CA SER A 18 20.23 19.46 20.15
C SER A 18 21.23 18.38 20.59
N ALA A 19 22.54 18.65 20.49
CA ALA A 19 23.58 17.72 20.94
C ALA A 19 23.48 17.40 22.44
N LYS A 20 23.09 18.38 23.28
CA LYS A 20 22.83 18.17 24.71
C LYS A 20 21.56 17.36 25.00
N CYS A 21 20.62 17.29 24.05
CA CYS A 21 19.39 16.51 24.22
C CYS A 21 19.59 15.02 23.91
N GLN A 22 20.53 14.70 23.02
CA GLN A 22 20.71 13.33 22.54
C GLN A 22 21.02 12.31 23.64
N PRO A 23 21.89 12.57 24.63
CA PRO A 23 22.17 11.61 25.70
C PRO A 23 20.92 11.22 26.46
N PHE A 24 20.16 12.19 26.98
CA PHE A 24 18.99 11.88 27.80
C PHE A 24 17.83 11.28 26.99
N LEU A 25 17.69 11.62 25.71
CA LEU A 25 16.68 11.02 24.84
C LEU A 25 17.04 9.58 24.47
N THR A 26 18.33 9.27 24.37
CA THR A 26 18.83 7.90 24.17
C THR A 26 18.58 7.07 25.42
N GLU A 27 18.94 7.59 26.59
CA GLU A 27 18.65 6.92 27.86
C GLU A 27 17.15 6.72 28.08
N LEU A 28 16.32 7.73 27.77
CA LEU A 28 14.86 7.60 27.77
C LEU A 28 14.38 6.43 26.90
N ALA A 29 15.00 6.22 25.73
CA ALA A 29 14.62 5.12 24.83
C ALA A 29 14.99 3.75 25.41
N PHE A 30 16.06 3.63 26.20
CA PHE A 30 16.49 2.35 26.77
C PHE A 30 15.86 2.06 28.15
N GLU A 31 15.82 3.06 29.02
CA GLU A 31 15.43 2.91 30.42
C GLU A 31 13.99 3.37 30.70
N GLY A 32 13.33 4.02 29.74
CA GLY A 32 11.99 4.59 29.91
C GLY A 32 11.94 5.79 30.86
N THR A 33 13.07 6.23 31.39
CA THR A 33 13.18 7.36 32.31
C THR A 33 14.31 8.30 31.91
N ILE A 34 14.22 9.56 32.35
CA ILE A 34 15.28 10.54 32.16
C ILE A 34 16.20 10.49 33.38
N PRO A 35 17.52 10.31 33.20
CA PRO A 35 18.48 10.33 34.31
C PRO A 35 18.42 11.64 35.11
N GLU A 36 18.65 11.57 36.42
CA GLU A 36 18.52 12.73 37.32
C GLU A 36 19.41 13.91 36.89
N GLU A 37 20.60 13.62 36.37
CA GLU A 37 21.54 14.64 35.87
C GLU A 37 20.99 15.50 34.71
N TYR A 38 19.99 15.00 33.97
CA TYR A 38 19.38 15.73 32.84
C TYR A 38 18.01 16.35 33.18
N ARG A 39 17.45 16.13 34.38
CA ARG A 39 16.09 16.61 34.70
C ARG A 39 15.94 18.13 34.66
N ASP A 40 16.93 18.88 35.13
CA ASP A 40 16.84 20.34 35.14
C ASP A 40 16.94 20.92 33.73
N LEU A 41 17.82 20.35 32.89
CA LEU A 41 17.92 20.69 31.47
C LEU A 41 16.60 20.39 30.74
N GLU A 42 16.02 19.21 30.96
CA GLU A 42 14.75 18.83 30.34
C GLU A 42 13.61 19.77 30.77
N LYS A 43 13.51 20.11 32.07
CA LYS A 43 12.52 21.07 32.57
C LYS A 43 12.70 22.44 31.93
N GLN A 44 13.93 22.93 31.83
CA GLN A 44 14.24 24.20 31.19
C GLN A 44 13.82 24.19 29.72
N LEU A 45 14.14 23.13 28.97
CA LEU A 45 13.77 23.02 27.56
C LEU A 45 12.26 22.94 27.37
N ARG A 46 11.55 22.14 28.18
CA ARG A 46 10.10 22.06 28.15
C ARG A 46 9.41 23.37 28.55
N SER A 47 10.06 24.26 29.27
CA SER A 47 9.46 25.55 29.66
C SER A 47 9.28 26.50 28.47
N THR A 48 10.05 26.32 27.38
CA THR A 48 10.03 27.22 26.21
C THR A 48 9.50 26.53 24.96
N ASN A 49 8.85 27.29 24.06
CA ASN A 49 8.40 26.74 22.77
C ASN A 49 9.56 26.26 21.91
N ASN A 50 10.69 26.98 21.92
CA ASN A 50 11.89 26.58 21.18
C ASN A 50 12.48 25.27 21.74
N GLY A 51 12.58 25.14 23.06
CA GLY A 51 13.09 23.91 23.68
C GLY A 51 12.18 22.70 23.42
N LYS A 52 10.85 22.86 23.50
CA LYS A 52 9.90 21.80 23.09
C LYS A 52 10.07 21.39 21.63
N TRP A 53 10.34 22.35 20.74
CA TRP A 53 10.57 22.07 19.33
C TRP A 53 11.88 21.30 19.09
N ILE A 54 12.95 21.65 19.81
CA ILE A 54 14.21 20.91 19.77
C ILE A 54 14.02 19.48 20.26
N ILE A 55 13.39 19.30 21.43
CA ILE A 55 13.06 17.98 21.97
C ILE A 55 12.27 17.17 20.96
N LEU A 56 11.18 17.73 20.41
CA LEU A 56 10.34 17.04 19.43
C LEU A 56 11.16 16.53 18.23
N ASN A 57 11.98 17.40 17.63
CA ASN A 57 12.77 17.03 16.45
C ASN A 57 13.78 15.93 16.74
N GLU A 58 14.48 15.99 17.87
CA GLU A 58 15.42 14.92 18.26
C GLU A 58 14.68 13.63 18.59
N LEU A 59 13.53 13.73 19.28
CA LEU A 59 12.68 12.60 19.61
C LEU A 59 12.21 11.83 18.36
N ILE A 60 11.75 12.56 17.33
CA ILE A 60 11.36 11.96 16.03
C ILE A 60 12.55 11.32 15.33
N LYS A 61 13.74 11.94 15.38
CA LYS A 61 14.94 11.35 14.77
C LYS A 61 15.28 10.02 15.42
N ILE A 62 15.32 9.97 16.76
CA ILE A 62 15.68 8.74 17.46
C ILE A 62 14.60 7.68 17.30
N ARG A 63 13.30 8.06 17.31
CA ARG A 63 12.17 7.14 17.18
C ARG A 63 12.28 6.21 15.98
N LYS A 64 12.87 6.67 14.87
CA LYS A 64 13.05 5.91 13.63
C LYS A 64 13.99 4.70 13.76
N TYR A 65 14.87 4.73 14.75
CA TYR A 65 15.86 3.66 14.99
C TYR A 65 15.40 2.64 16.04
N PHE A 66 14.29 2.92 16.75
CA PHE A 66 13.78 2.07 17.82
C PHE A 66 12.48 1.38 17.43
N GLN A 67 12.29 0.16 17.94
CA GLN A 67 11.08 -0.65 17.83
C GLN A 67 10.74 -1.27 19.20
N GLY A 68 9.55 -1.83 19.33
CA GLY A 68 9.11 -2.48 20.58
C GLY A 68 9.03 -1.50 21.75
N GLU A 69 9.46 -1.96 22.93
CA GLU A 69 9.35 -1.21 24.19
C GLU A 69 10.09 0.14 24.16
N ALA A 70 11.29 0.18 23.57
CA ALA A 70 12.06 1.42 23.42
C ALA A 70 11.30 2.48 22.59
N ALA A 71 10.62 2.05 21.53
CA ALA A 71 9.74 2.94 20.76
C ALA A 71 8.56 3.43 21.61
N SER A 72 7.95 2.55 22.42
CA SER A 72 6.84 2.90 23.29
C SER A 72 7.21 3.96 24.34
N TYR A 73 8.41 3.91 24.91
CA TYR A 73 8.89 4.96 25.84
C TYR A 73 8.98 6.34 25.18
N ILE A 74 9.49 6.37 23.95
CA ILE A 74 9.58 7.59 23.15
C ILE A 74 8.18 8.18 22.86
N GLU A 75 7.24 7.34 22.46
CA GLU A 75 5.84 7.71 22.17
C GLU A 75 5.10 8.18 23.42
N GLU A 76 5.35 7.52 24.55
CA GLU A 76 4.76 7.88 25.83
C GLU A 76 5.29 9.24 26.31
N TYR A 77 6.59 9.49 26.19
CA TYR A 77 7.17 10.78 26.51
C TYR A 77 6.58 11.91 25.65
N TYR A 78 6.42 11.69 24.34
CA TYR A 78 5.76 12.63 23.43
C TYR A 78 4.33 12.98 23.88
N THR A 79 3.59 11.96 24.33
CA THR A 79 2.20 12.10 24.76
C THR A 79 2.09 12.79 26.12
N LYS A 80 2.81 12.28 27.14
CA LYS A 80 2.83 12.82 28.52
C LYS A 80 3.22 14.30 28.53
N ASN A 81 4.21 14.67 27.72
CA ASN A 81 4.70 16.05 27.64
C ASN A 81 3.91 16.96 26.70
N ARG A 82 2.82 16.44 26.11
CA ARG A 82 1.95 17.18 25.19
C ARG A 82 2.70 17.77 24.00
N LEU A 83 3.78 17.13 23.56
CA LEU A 83 4.55 17.54 22.39
C LEU A 83 3.71 17.40 21.11
N TYR A 84 2.73 16.49 21.11
CA TYR A 84 1.73 16.34 20.05
C TYR A 84 1.01 17.63 19.67
N LYS A 85 0.85 18.58 20.61
CA LYS A 85 0.22 19.87 20.31
C LYS A 85 1.00 20.66 19.26
N LEU A 86 2.33 20.53 19.22
CA LEU A 86 3.16 21.19 18.20
C LEU A 86 2.90 20.59 16.82
N SER A 87 2.81 19.28 16.70
CA SER A 87 2.47 18.58 15.46
C SER A 87 1.05 18.95 15.00
N LEU A 88 0.06 18.92 15.89
CA LEU A 88 -1.32 19.30 15.57
C LEU A 88 -1.44 20.77 15.13
N ASN A 89 -0.69 21.69 15.75
CA ASN A 89 -0.67 23.09 15.30
C ASN A 89 -0.12 23.23 13.86
N LYS A 90 0.88 22.42 13.50
CA LYS A 90 1.43 22.38 12.12
C LYS A 90 0.44 21.79 11.12
N LEU A 91 -0.42 20.85 11.54
CA LEU A 91 -1.46 20.24 10.70
C LEU A 91 -2.46 21.27 10.15
N TYR A 92 -2.75 22.33 10.91
CA TYR A 92 -3.66 23.41 10.50
C TYR A 92 -2.94 24.66 9.95
N SER A 93 -1.63 24.56 9.69
CA SER A 93 -0.86 25.64 9.07
C SER A 93 -1.35 25.96 7.66
N THR A 94 -1.22 27.21 7.21
CA THR A 94 -1.47 27.56 5.81
C THR A 94 -0.38 27.03 4.87
N LYS A 95 0.81 26.71 5.41
CA LYS A 95 1.96 26.23 4.64
C LYS A 95 1.88 24.72 4.44
N GLN A 96 1.74 24.28 3.19
CA GLN A 96 1.60 22.85 2.84
C GLN A 96 2.72 21.97 3.41
N HIS A 97 3.98 22.40 3.32
CA HIS A 97 5.10 21.62 3.87
C HIS A 97 4.99 21.39 5.39
N GLN A 98 4.40 22.33 6.15
CA GLN A 98 4.18 22.15 7.58
C GLN A 98 3.09 21.10 7.86
N LYS A 99 2.06 21.03 7.01
CA LYS A 99 1.02 19.99 7.08
C LYS A 99 1.63 18.60 6.86
N ILE A 100 2.47 18.46 5.83
CA ILE A 100 3.19 17.20 5.54
C ILE A 100 4.07 16.80 6.73
N VAL A 101 4.85 17.75 7.26
CA VAL A 101 5.66 17.52 8.46
C VAL A 101 4.77 17.03 9.61
N ALA A 102 3.66 17.69 9.89
CA ALA A 102 2.74 17.28 10.95
C ALA A 102 2.22 15.86 10.78
N ILE A 103 1.77 15.50 9.57
CA ILE A 103 1.26 14.16 9.25
C ILE A 103 2.34 13.10 9.50
N ASN A 104 3.57 13.35 9.02
CA ASN A 104 4.68 12.42 9.23
C ASN A 104 5.06 12.29 10.71
N GLU A 105 5.06 13.38 11.47
CA GLU A 105 5.32 13.33 12.92
C GLU A 105 4.25 12.54 13.67
N ILE A 106 2.99 12.71 13.30
CA ILE A 106 1.88 11.94 13.88
C ILE A 106 2.05 10.45 13.60
N MET A 107 2.45 10.10 12.38
CA MET A 107 2.73 8.71 11.97
C MET A 107 3.95 8.12 12.67
N ASP A 108 5.08 8.85 12.69
CA ASP A 108 6.35 8.40 13.27
C ASP A 108 6.18 8.15 14.79
N MET A 109 5.30 8.92 15.43
CA MET A 109 5.03 8.83 16.87
C MET A 109 3.79 7.98 17.23
N ASN A 110 3.20 7.28 16.26
CA ASN A 110 2.00 6.44 16.43
C ASN A 110 0.90 7.09 17.30
N TYR A 111 0.68 8.40 17.14
CA TYR A 111 -0.19 9.14 18.06
C TYR A 111 -1.67 8.98 17.71
N LEU A 112 -2.31 7.95 18.28
CA LEU A 112 -3.73 7.64 18.12
C LEU A 112 -4.67 8.82 18.46
N GLY A 113 -4.26 9.71 19.37
CA GLY A 113 -5.03 10.90 19.72
C GLY A 113 -5.24 11.89 18.56
N ALA A 114 -4.51 11.75 17.44
CA ALA A 114 -4.69 12.59 16.25
C ALA A 114 -5.81 12.12 15.31
N THR A 115 -6.41 10.94 15.51
CA THR A 115 -7.41 10.36 14.59
C THR A 115 -8.54 11.33 14.25
N ARG A 116 -9.12 12.01 15.26
CA ARG A 116 -10.18 13.01 15.05
C ARG A 116 -9.68 14.22 14.26
N SER A 117 -8.46 14.68 14.53
CA SER A 117 -7.85 15.81 13.82
C SER A 117 -7.56 15.47 12.36
N LEU A 118 -7.09 14.25 12.07
CA LEU A 118 -6.87 13.76 10.71
C LEU A 118 -8.18 13.64 9.94
N LEU A 119 -9.25 13.12 10.55
CA LEU A 119 -10.58 13.08 9.91
C LEU A 119 -11.08 14.48 9.54
N GLN A 120 -10.97 15.45 10.47
CA GLN A 120 -11.35 16.84 10.19
C GLN A 120 -10.47 17.46 9.09
N PHE A 121 -9.18 17.12 9.07
CA PHE A 121 -8.24 17.56 8.05
C PHE A 121 -8.64 17.02 6.67
N ILE A 122 -8.84 15.70 6.55
CA ILE A 122 -9.29 15.01 5.32
C ILE A 122 -10.58 15.63 4.78
N HIS A 123 -11.53 15.94 5.67
CA HIS A 123 -12.81 16.52 5.25
C HIS A 123 -12.69 17.96 4.70
N LYS A 124 -11.76 18.76 5.22
CA LYS A 124 -11.63 20.19 4.87
C LYS A 124 -10.57 20.47 3.80
N GLU A 125 -9.56 19.62 3.70
CA GLU A 125 -8.43 19.80 2.80
C GLU A 125 -8.85 19.59 1.34
N LYS A 126 -8.32 20.43 0.45
CA LYS A 126 -8.66 20.41 -0.98
C LYS A 126 -7.55 19.78 -1.83
N SER A 127 -6.31 19.76 -1.35
CA SER A 127 -5.20 19.12 -2.06
C SER A 127 -5.31 17.60 -1.99
N PRO A 128 -5.47 16.89 -3.12
CA PRO A 128 -5.54 15.42 -3.14
C PRO A 128 -4.27 14.76 -2.57
N GLU A 129 -3.10 15.39 -2.74
CA GLU A 129 -1.83 14.88 -2.21
C GLU A 129 -1.80 14.93 -0.68
N LEU A 130 -2.28 16.03 -0.09
CA LEU A 130 -2.37 16.17 1.37
C LEU A 130 -3.43 15.24 1.96
N VAL A 131 -4.58 15.09 1.30
CA VAL A 131 -5.62 14.13 1.68
C VAL A 131 -5.05 12.71 1.65
N SER A 132 -4.32 12.34 0.58
CA SER A 132 -3.66 11.04 0.45
C SER A 132 -2.69 10.78 1.60
N ASN A 133 -1.81 11.73 1.94
CA ASN A 133 -0.90 11.58 3.08
C ASN A 133 -1.64 11.42 4.41
N ALA A 134 -2.73 12.16 4.61
CA ALA A 134 -3.54 12.04 5.82
C ALA A 134 -4.30 10.71 5.91
N LEU A 135 -4.77 10.15 4.78
CA LEU A 135 -5.39 8.83 4.71
C LEU A 135 -4.38 7.71 5.02
N ILE A 136 -3.15 7.82 4.50
CA ILE A 136 -2.04 6.91 4.84
C ILE A 136 -1.80 6.95 6.36
N ALA A 137 -1.68 8.14 6.95
CA ALA A 137 -1.52 8.31 8.38
C ALA A 137 -2.67 7.73 9.19
N LEU A 138 -3.90 8.01 8.77
CA LEU A 138 -5.10 7.48 9.41
C LEU A 138 -5.12 5.96 9.36
N THR A 139 -4.74 5.35 8.23
CA THR A 139 -4.67 3.89 8.07
C THR A 139 -3.60 3.25 8.95
N LYS A 140 -2.46 3.94 9.15
CA LYS A 140 -1.43 3.48 10.10
C LYS A 140 -1.91 3.48 11.55
N LEU A 141 -2.66 4.51 11.94
CA LEU A 141 -3.16 4.66 13.31
C LEU A 141 -4.36 3.75 13.58
N ASP A 142 -5.26 3.62 12.61
CA ASP A 142 -6.47 2.81 12.68
C ASP A 142 -6.80 2.29 11.27
N TYR A 143 -6.39 1.06 10.98
CA TYR A 143 -6.54 0.49 9.65
C TYR A 143 -8.00 0.36 9.22
N LYS A 144 -8.91 0.00 10.14
CA LYS A 144 -10.34 -0.16 9.81
C LYS A 144 -10.93 1.18 9.42
N LEU A 145 -10.68 2.20 10.21
CA LEU A 145 -11.15 3.55 9.92
C LEU A 145 -10.49 4.11 8.66
N GLY A 146 -9.17 3.94 8.52
CA GLY A 146 -8.40 4.41 7.36
C GLY A 146 -8.89 3.81 6.04
N LEU A 147 -8.99 2.49 5.95
CA LEU A 147 -9.46 1.80 4.73
C LEU A 147 -10.89 2.20 4.37
N ASN A 148 -11.79 2.30 5.34
CA ASN A 148 -13.16 2.78 5.10
C ASN A 148 -13.17 4.23 4.59
N ARG A 149 -12.35 5.11 5.19
CA ARG A 149 -12.24 6.50 4.72
C ARG A 149 -11.66 6.60 3.32
N ILE A 150 -10.71 5.74 2.94
CA ILE A 150 -10.19 5.69 1.56
C ILE A 150 -11.34 5.37 0.58
N ILE A 151 -12.13 4.32 0.84
CA ILE A 151 -13.28 3.95 0.00
C ILE A 151 -14.29 5.09 -0.16
N GLU A 152 -14.47 5.90 0.88
CA GLU A 152 -15.42 7.03 0.87
C GLU A 152 -14.92 8.25 0.10
N GLN A 153 -13.60 8.40 -0.12
CA GLN A 153 -13.05 9.57 -0.81
C GLN A 153 -13.19 9.44 -2.32
N ASP A 154 -13.57 10.55 -2.97
CA ASP A 154 -13.56 10.67 -4.42
C ASP A 154 -12.22 11.26 -4.89
N ILE A 155 -11.15 10.47 -4.73
CA ILE A 155 -9.79 10.83 -5.16
C ILE A 155 -9.20 9.73 -6.03
N TYR A 156 -8.28 10.10 -6.91
CA TYR A 156 -7.48 9.14 -7.66
C TYR A 156 -6.43 8.49 -6.74
N LEU A 157 -6.47 7.17 -6.59
CA LEU A 157 -5.50 6.41 -5.80
C LEU A 157 -4.29 6.06 -6.67
N SER A 158 -3.21 6.84 -6.56
CA SER A 158 -1.97 6.59 -7.31
C SER A 158 -1.30 5.27 -6.91
N ASP A 159 -0.47 4.71 -7.79
CA ASP A 159 0.28 3.49 -7.47
C ASP A 159 1.15 3.64 -6.22
N TRP A 160 1.79 4.80 -6.05
CA TRP A 160 2.56 5.12 -4.86
C TRP A 160 1.71 5.08 -3.59
N PHE A 161 0.51 5.70 -3.62
CA PHE A 161 -0.41 5.66 -2.49
C PHE A 161 -0.80 4.21 -2.14
N GLN A 162 -1.18 3.42 -3.14
CA GLN A 162 -1.58 2.02 -2.94
C GLN A 162 -0.46 1.19 -2.31
N LEU A 163 0.78 1.36 -2.80
CA LEU A 163 1.97 0.69 -2.25
C LEU A 163 2.24 1.09 -0.79
N GLN A 164 2.10 2.37 -0.45
CA GLN A 164 2.31 2.85 0.92
C GLN A 164 1.27 2.27 1.89
N VAL A 165 0.01 2.19 1.47
CA VAL A 165 -1.04 1.58 2.30
C VAL A 165 -0.76 0.09 2.53
N ILE A 166 -0.43 -0.67 1.48
CA ILE A 166 -0.09 -2.10 1.61
C ILE A 166 1.12 -2.29 2.54
N LYS A 167 2.16 -1.48 2.37
CA LYS A 167 3.35 -1.53 3.25
C LYS A 167 2.98 -1.30 4.72
N ILE A 168 2.11 -0.34 5.02
CA ILE A 168 1.67 -0.07 6.40
C ILE A 168 0.88 -1.26 6.97
N LEU A 169 0.01 -1.87 6.17
CA LEU A 169 -0.74 -3.05 6.60
C LEU A 169 0.19 -4.25 6.86
N ASP A 170 1.19 -4.45 6.01
CA ASP A 170 2.20 -5.50 6.18
C ASP A 170 3.05 -5.30 7.44
N GLU A 171 3.56 -4.08 7.66
CA GLU A 171 4.27 -3.70 8.89
C GLU A 171 3.42 -3.94 10.15
N GLY A 172 2.11 -3.68 10.06
CA GLY A 172 1.14 -3.91 11.12
C GLY A 172 0.64 -5.36 11.22
N LYS A 173 1.04 -6.26 10.31
CA LYS A 173 0.53 -7.63 10.16
C LYS A 173 -1.01 -7.69 10.08
N VAL A 174 -1.60 -6.74 9.36
CA VAL A 174 -3.06 -6.60 9.19
C VAL A 174 -3.46 -7.19 7.84
N TYR A 175 -4.13 -8.34 7.86
CA TYR A 175 -4.63 -9.01 6.65
C TYR A 175 -6.15 -8.92 6.50
N GLU A 176 -6.87 -8.38 7.51
CA GLU A 176 -8.31 -8.12 7.42
C GLU A 176 -8.57 -6.91 6.50
N ILE A 177 -9.19 -7.16 5.34
CA ILE A 177 -9.51 -6.13 4.35
C ILE A 177 -11.02 -5.98 4.15
N PRO A 178 -11.52 -4.78 3.79
CA PRO A 178 -12.91 -4.62 3.39
C PRO A 178 -13.23 -5.44 2.13
N PRO A 179 -14.47 -5.95 1.98
CA PRO A 179 -14.88 -6.72 0.81
C PRO A 179 -14.59 -6.00 -0.51
N LEU A 180 -14.10 -6.74 -1.51
CA LEU A 180 -13.69 -6.25 -2.82
C LEU A 180 -14.79 -5.41 -3.47
N VAL A 181 -16.05 -5.82 -3.35
CA VAL A 181 -17.22 -5.12 -3.89
C VAL A 181 -17.35 -3.66 -3.42
N LYS A 182 -16.80 -3.31 -2.24
CA LYS A 182 -16.81 -1.92 -1.76
C LYS A 182 -15.86 -1.03 -2.56
N TRP A 183 -14.76 -1.59 -3.04
CA TRP A 183 -13.73 -0.90 -3.81
C TRP A 183 -14.12 -0.74 -5.28
N THR A 184 -14.72 -1.77 -5.87
CA THR A 184 -15.00 -1.84 -7.31
C THR A 184 -16.13 -0.90 -7.76
N LYS A 185 -17.01 -0.49 -6.84
CA LYS A 185 -18.12 0.44 -7.11
C LYS A 185 -17.72 1.90 -7.28
N LYS A 186 -16.47 2.28 -7.01
CA LYS A 186 -16.04 3.68 -6.90
C LYS A 186 -15.38 4.21 -8.17
N SER A 187 -14.16 3.77 -8.45
CA SER A 187 -13.42 4.14 -9.66
C SER A 187 -12.42 3.05 -10.00
N THR A 188 -11.86 3.05 -11.20
CA THR A 188 -10.85 2.07 -11.59
C THR A 188 -9.64 2.06 -10.64
N SER A 189 -9.22 3.22 -10.13
CA SER A 189 -8.11 3.30 -9.14
C SER A 189 -8.48 2.66 -7.80
N HIS A 190 -9.74 2.75 -7.36
CA HIS A 190 -10.23 2.05 -6.18
C HIS A 190 -10.33 0.55 -6.43
N ALA A 191 -10.83 0.11 -7.59
CA ALA A 191 -10.89 -1.30 -7.96
C ALA A 191 -9.49 -1.93 -7.96
N LEU A 192 -8.48 -1.23 -8.50
CA LEU A 192 -7.07 -1.67 -8.45
C LEU A 192 -6.53 -1.76 -7.01
N MET A 193 -6.88 -0.80 -6.14
CA MET A 193 -6.51 -0.87 -4.73
C MET A 193 -7.14 -2.10 -4.04
N GLY A 194 -8.44 -2.31 -4.22
CA GLY A 194 -9.14 -3.47 -3.68
C GLY A 194 -8.55 -4.80 -4.17
N LEU A 195 -8.21 -4.87 -5.46
CA LEU A 195 -7.55 -6.04 -6.05
C LEU A 195 -6.18 -6.32 -5.42
N ARG A 196 -5.35 -5.29 -5.23
CA ARG A 196 -4.04 -5.46 -4.59
C ARG A 196 -4.16 -5.85 -3.13
N LEU A 197 -5.13 -5.29 -2.40
CA LEU A 197 -5.44 -5.69 -1.04
C LEU A 197 -5.87 -7.17 -0.97
N LEU A 198 -6.72 -7.61 -1.90
CA LEU A 198 -7.14 -9.01 -1.99
C LEU A 198 -5.94 -9.94 -2.15
N ILE A 199 -5.07 -9.65 -3.11
CA ILE A 199 -3.82 -10.41 -3.34
C ILE A 199 -2.94 -10.41 -2.09
N PHE A 200 -2.74 -9.24 -1.47
CA PHE A 200 -1.93 -9.08 -0.27
C PHE A 200 -2.48 -9.89 0.93
N SER A 201 -3.80 -9.89 1.11
CA SER A 201 -4.47 -10.62 2.20
C SER A 201 -4.58 -12.12 1.96
N GLY A 202 -4.54 -12.58 0.70
CA GLY A 202 -4.82 -13.97 0.34
C GLY A 202 -6.27 -14.39 0.60
N ALA A 203 -7.22 -13.45 0.64
CA ALA A 203 -8.62 -13.72 0.97
C ALA A 203 -9.35 -14.47 -0.17
N MET A 204 -9.31 -15.81 -0.12
CA MET A 204 -9.91 -16.71 -1.11
C MET A 204 -11.45 -16.74 -1.08
N ASP A 205 -12.07 -16.13 -0.08
CA ASP A 205 -13.54 -16.05 0.08
C ASP A 205 -14.21 -15.04 -0.86
N GLN A 206 -13.44 -14.26 -1.64
CA GLN A 206 -13.93 -13.19 -2.52
C GLN A 206 -13.64 -13.45 -4.02
N MET A 207 -13.45 -14.72 -4.40
CA MET A 207 -13.10 -15.11 -5.78
C MET A 207 -14.24 -14.87 -6.78
N ASP A 208 -15.50 -14.89 -6.33
CA ASP A 208 -16.66 -14.57 -7.16
C ASP A 208 -16.67 -13.09 -7.54
N GLU A 209 -16.44 -12.19 -6.58
CA GLU A 209 -16.28 -10.76 -6.85
C GLU A 209 -15.08 -10.50 -7.76
N LEU A 210 -13.96 -11.19 -7.55
CA LEU A 210 -12.79 -11.08 -8.42
C LEU A 210 -13.12 -11.51 -9.86
N SER A 211 -13.84 -12.61 -10.02
CA SER A 211 -14.30 -13.13 -11.32
C SER A 211 -15.20 -12.13 -12.05
N SER A 212 -16.05 -11.41 -11.30
CA SER A 212 -16.91 -10.38 -11.88
C SER A 212 -16.12 -9.25 -12.56
N LEU A 213 -14.90 -8.95 -12.12
CA LEU A 213 -14.04 -7.91 -12.70
C LEU A 213 -13.55 -8.23 -14.12
N LEU A 214 -13.58 -9.49 -14.54
CA LEU A 214 -13.30 -9.87 -15.92
C LEU A 214 -14.37 -9.34 -16.91
N ASN A 215 -15.52 -8.85 -16.42
CA ASN A 215 -16.53 -8.19 -17.24
C ASN A 215 -16.39 -6.67 -17.31
N HIS A 216 -15.43 -6.08 -16.60
CA HIS A 216 -15.28 -4.63 -16.52
C HIS A 216 -14.84 -4.04 -17.88
N GLU A 217 -15.34 -2.86 -18.25
CA GLU A 217 -15.03 -2.20 -19.55
C GLU A 217 -13.54 -1.90 -19.74
N ASN A 218 -12.85 -1.52 -18.66
CA ASN A 218 -11.43 -1.20 -18.63
C ASN A 218 -10.55 -2.45 -18.79
N ASP A 219 -9.85 -2.56 -19.93
CA ASP A 219 -8.96 -3.68 -20.26
C ASP A 219 -7.76 -3.81 -19.32
N LYS A 220 -7.25 -2.70 -18.77
CA LYS A 220 -6.16 -2.72 -17.79
C LYS A 220 -6.62 -3.33 -16.47
N LEU A 221 -7.86 -3.04 -16.03
CA LEU A 221 -8.39 -3.68 -14.82
C LEU A 221 -8.58 -5.18 -15.04
N ARG A 222 -9.08 -5.59 -16.21
CA ARG A 222 -9.16 -7.01 -16.57
C ARG A 222 -7.78 -7.68 -16.60
N LEU A 223 -6.77 -7.01 -17.14
CA LEU A 223 -5.39 -7.50 -17.14
C LEU A 223 -4.88 -7.78 -15.71
N GLU A 224 -5.04 -6.80 -14.81
CA GLU A 224 -4.61 -6.97 -13.42
C GLU A 224 -5.43 -8.06 -12.71
N THR A 225 -6.71 -8.19 -13.04
CA THR A 225 -7.57 -9.28 -12.55
C THR A 225 -7.05 -10.65 -13.00
N ILE A 226 -6.66 -10.80 -14.27
CA ILE A 226 -6.07 -12.04 -14.79
C ILE A 226 -4.77 -12.38 -14.05
N LYS A 227 -3.91 -11.38 -13.82
CA LYS A 227 -2.68 -11.55 -13.01
C LYS A 227 -2.98 -11.99 -11.58
N ALA A 228 -4.02 -11.42 -10.97
CA ALA A 228 -4.42 -11.75 -9.62
C ALA A 228 -4.78 -13.24 -9.49
N PHE A 229 -5.54 -13.79 -10.43
CA PHE A 229 -5.84 -15.22 -10.46
C PHE A 229 -4.59 -16.09 -10.53
N ARG A 230 -3.60 -15.68 -11.33
CA ARG A 230 -2.30 -16.38 -11.35
C ARG A 230 -1.60 -16.31 -10.00
N THR A 231 -1.54 -15.12 -9.39
CA THR A 231 -0.86 -14.93 -8.10
C THR A 231 -1.54 -15.67 -6.95
N LEU A 232 -2.86 -15.79 -7.00
CA LEU A 232 -3.66 -16.53 -6.02
C LEU A 232 -3.78 -18.03 -6.36
N GLU A 233 -3.21 -18.47 -7.49
CA GLU A 233 -3.29 -19.84 -8.01
C GLU A 233 -4.72 -20.41 -8.03
N TYR A 234 -5.72 -19.55 -8.28
CA TYR A 234 -7.13 -19.94 -8.30
C TYR A 234 -7.46 -20.69 -9.60
N ASP A 235 -7.65 -21.99 -9.49
CA ASP A 235 -7.72 -22.91 -10.63
C ASP A 235 -9.07 -22.98 -11.33
N GLU A 236 -10.16 -22.84 -10.58
CA GLU A 236 -11.54 -22.89 -11.08
C GLU A 236 -11.80 -21.87 -12.20
N ILE A 237 -11.00 -20.81 -12.30
CA ILE A 237 -11.13 -19.77 -13.33
C ILE A 237 -10.72 -20.21 -14.74
N SER A 238 -10.02 -21.32 -14.88
CA SER A 238 -9.37 -21.74 -16.14
C SER A 238 -10.33 -21.71 -17.34
N PHE A 239 -11.51 -22.29 -17.19
CA PHE A 239 -12.52 -22.32 -18.26
C PHE A 239 -13.03 -20.92 -18.61
N THR A 240 -13.29 -20.08 -17.59
CA THR A 240 -13.72 -18.69 -17.76
C THR A 240 -12.68 -17.88 -18.54
N LEU A 241 -11.38 -18.05 -18.24
CA LEU A 241 -10.31 -17.36 -18.96
C LEU A 241 -10.22 -17.81 -20.42
N ILE A 242 -10.36 -19.11 -20.70
CA ILE A 242 -10.35 -19.65 -22.07
C ILE A 242 -11.52 -19.05 -22.88
N LEU A 243 -12.71 -18.98 -22.32
CA LEU A 243 -13.86 -18.36 -23.00
C LEU A 243 -13.64 -16.86 -23.25
N ARG A 244 -13.11 -16.14 -22.26
CA ARG A 244 -12.86 -14.70 -22.39
C ARG A 244 -11.77 -14.37 -23.38
N TYR A 245 -10.76 -15.23 -23.54
CA TYR A 245 -9.60 -15.00 -24.38
C TYR A 245 -9.94 -14.40 -25.74
N TYR A 246 -10.97 -14.90 -26.42
CA TYR A 246 -11.33 -14.46 -27.76
C TYR A 246 -11.75 -12.98 -27.84
N ASN A 247 -12.28 -12.43 -26.74
CA ASN A 247 -12.79 -11.06 -26.64
C ASN A 247 -11.78 -10.07 -26.01
N GLU A 248 -10.58 -10.53 -25.68
CA GLU A 248 -9.56 -9.71 -25.04
C GLU A 248 -8.56 -9.12 -26.06
N PRO A 249 -7.94 -7.96 -25.78
CA PRO A 249 -6.81 -7.46 -26.56
C PRO A 249 -5.60 -8.37 -26.41
N THR A 250 -4.66 -8.32 -27.37
CA THR A 250 -3.46 -9.16 -27.41
C THR A 250 -2.71 -9.21 -26.08
N ARG A 251 -2.56 -8.07 -25.39
CA ARG A 251 -1.93 -8.01 -24.07
C ARG A 251 -2.59 -8.92 -23.02
N ASN A 252 -3.92 -8.91 -22.96
CA ASN A 252 -4.70 -9.71 -22.02
C ASN A 252 -4.74 -11.18 -22.44
N LYS A 253 -4.80 -11.45 -23.76
CA LYS A 253 -4.64 -12.80 -24.32
C LYS A 253 -3.33 -13.45 -23.91
N CYS A 254 -2.22 -12.72 -24.05
CA CYS A 254 -0.90 -13.18 -23.59
C CYS A 254 -0.89 -13.45 -22.08
N GLU A 255 -1.56 -12.63 -21.27
CA GLU A 255 -1.62 -12.83 -19.83
C GLU A 255 -2.49 -14.02 -19.41
N ILE A 256 -3.57 -14.28 -20.13
CA ILE A 256 -4.39 -15.49 -19.98
C ILE A 256 -3.51 -16.72 -20.22
N ILE A 257 -2.71 -16.75 -21.30
CA ILE A 257 -1.81 -17.87 -21.59
C ILE A 257 -0.83 -18.11 -20.42
N ARG A 258 -0.20 -17.05 -19.90
CA ARG A 258 0.72 -17.16 -18.75
C ARG A 258 0.03 -17.60 -17.46
N THR A 259 -1.25 -17.26 -17.29
CA THR A 259 -2.04 -17.66 -16.12
C THR A 259 -2.38 -19.15 -16.22
N LEU A 260 -2.87 -19.58 -17.38
CA LEU A 260 -3.20 -20.97 -17.67
C LEU A 260 -1.97 -21.89 -17.62
N GLU A 261 -0.78 -21.38 -17.97
CA GLU A 261 0.52 -22.04 -17.81
C GLU A 261 0.78 -22.41 -16.35
N VAL A 262 0.64 -21.45 -15.42
CA VAL A 262 0.88 -21.68 -13.99
C VAL A 262 -0.15 -22.62 -13.37
N LEU A 263 -1.42 -22.50 -13.77
CA LEU A 263 -2.48 -23.39 -13.28
C LEU A 263 -2.32 -24.84 -13.81
N ASN A 264 -1.60 -25.04 -14.91
CA ASN A 264 -1.10 -26.34 -15.42
C ASN A 264 -2.12 -27.51 -15.55
N TYR A 265 -3.37 -27.22 -15.88
CA TYR A 265 -4.39 -28.25 -16.16
C TYR A 265 -4.33 -28.80 -17.59
N LYS A 266 -4.87 -30.01 -17.79
CA LYS A 266 -4.90 -30.67 -19.11
C LYS A 266 -5.60 -29.82 -20.18
N GLN A 267 -6.78 -29.26 -19.88
CA GLN A 267 -7.48 -28.39 -20.84
C GLN A 267 -6.68 -27.11 -21.16
N ASN A 268 -5.93 -26.59 -20.20
CA ASN A 268 -5.09 -25.40 -20.37
C ASN A 268 -3.98 -25.70 -21.36
N LEU A 269 -3.32 -26.85 -21.23
CA LEU A 269 -2.25 -27.28 -22.15
C LEU A 269 -2.76 -27.47 -23.59
N ALA A 270 -3.94 -28.06 -23.76
CA ALA A 270 -4.56 -28.19 -25.08
C ALA A 270 -4.82 -26.81 -25.72
N PHE A 271 -5.33 -25.88 -24.93
CA PHE A 271 -5.57 -24.50 -25.36
C PHE A 271 -4.27 -23.74 -25.68
N ILE A 272 -3.24 -23.85 -24.84
CA ILE A 272 -1.93 -23.20 -25.10
C ILE A 272 -1.29 -23.74 -26.38
N ARG A 273 -1.42 -25.05 -26.67
CA ARG A 273 -0.97 -25.64 -27.95
C ARG A 273 -1.71 -25.07 -29.16
N LEU A 274 -2.98 -24.73 -29.01
CA LEU A 274 -3.73 -24.03 -30.05
C LEU A 274 -3.19 -22.61 -30.24
N CYS A 275 -2.96 -21.86 -29.15
CA CYS A 275 -2.37 -20.52 -29.20
C CYS A 275 -0.96 -20.51 -29.82
N ALA A 276 -0.17 -21.58 -29.64
CA ALA A 276 1.15 -21.72 -30.26
C ALA A 276 1.13 -21.84 -31.80
N LYS A 277 -0.06 -22.01 -32.40
CA LYS A 277 -0.30 -21.98 -33.84
C LYS A 277 -0.99 -20.68 -34.30
N SER A 278 -1.13 -19.69 -33.42
CA SER A 278 -1.73 -18.38 -33.74
C SER A 278 -0.93 -17.66 -34.83
N ASP A 279 -1.65 -16.90 -35.66
CA ASP A 279 -1.06 -15.99 -36.66
C ASP A 279 -0.51 -14.71 -36.02
N ASP A 280 -1.06 -14.31 -34.86
CA ASP A 280 -0.48 -13.24 -34.03
C ASP A 280 0.86 -13.72 -33.45
N SER A 281 1.94 -13.05 -33.86
CA SER A 281 3.32 -13.43 -33.53
C SER A 281 3.63 -13.29 -32.04
N GLU A 282 3.01 -12.34 -31.34
CA GLU A 282 3.19 -12.16 -29.90
C GLU A 282 2.54 -13.32 -29.14
N ILE A 283 1.29 -13.62 -29.45
CA ILE A 283 0.54 -14.76 -28.88
C ILE A 283 1.29 -16.06 -29.15
N GLN A 284 1.72 -16.26 -30.40
CA GLN A 284 2.45 -17.45 -30.80
C GLN A 284 3.75 -17.62 -30.00
N ARG A 285 4.51 -16.53 -29.83
CA ARG A 285 5.75 -16.52 -29.05
C ARG A 285 5.49 -16.85 -27.58
N VAL A 286 4.51 -16.19 -26.94
CA VAL A 286 4.19 -16.43 -25.52
C VAL A 286 3.74 -17.86 -25.29
N ALA A 287 2.87 -18.41 -26.16
CA ALA A 287 2.42 -19.78 -26.04
C ALA A 287 3.54 -20.82 -26.23
N LYS A 288 4.45 -20.60 -27.20
CA LYS A 288 5.62 -21.45 -27.39
C LYS A 288 6.57 -21.39 -26.18
N GLU A 289 6.79 -20.21 -25.60
CA GLU A 289 7.59 -20.06 -24.38
C GLU A 289 6.97 -20.81 -23.21
N ALA A 290 5.66 -20.67 -22.99
CA ALA A 290 4.94 -21.37 -21.93
C ALA A 290 5.12 -22.90 -22.05
N LEU A 291 4.94 -23.45 -23.25
CA LEU A 291 5.11 -24.89 -23.49
C LEU A 291 6.56 -25.38 -23.28
N ARG A 292 7.57 -24.54 -23.49
CA ARG A 292 8.98 -24.91 -23.30
C ARG A 292 9.40 -24.98 -21.84
N ARG A 293 8.68 -24.30 -20.94
CA ARG A 293 8.99 -24.31 -19.49
C ARG A 293 8.42 -25.53 -18.78
N LEU A 294 7.49 -26.25 -19.41
CA LEU A 294 6.90 -27.46 -18.85
C LEU A 294 7.87 -28.64 -18.94
N THR A 295 7.96 -29.39 -17.86
CA THR A 295 8.69 -30.64 -17.77
C THR A 295 8.03 -31.74 -18.63
N PRO A 296 8.80 -32.76 -19.06
CA PRO A 296 8.25 -33.90 -19.80
C PRO A 296 7.10 -34.63 -19.07
N GLU A 297 7.09 -34.64 -17.74
CA GLU A 297 6.01 -35.25 -16.95
C GLU A 297 4.72 -34.42 -16.96
N GLU A 298 4.83 -33.09 -16.84
CA GLU A 298 3.69 -32.17 -16.97
C GLU A 298 3.07 -32.24 -18.37
N ILE A 299 3.93 -32.36 -19.38
CA ILE A 299 3.51 -32.60 -20.76
C ILE A 299 2.78 -33.95 -20.86
N ARG A 300 3.30 -35.02 -20.24
CA ARG A 300 2.70 -36.37 -20.31
C ARG A 300 1.35 -36.45 -19.60
N LEU A 301 1.20 -35.80 -18.44
CA LEU A 301 -0.07 -35.70 -17.71
C LEU A 301 -1.13 -34.94 -18.55
N GLY A 302 -0.71 -33.99 -19.38
CA GLY A 302 -1.54 -33.25 -20.32
C GLY A 302 -1.90 -33.94 -21.64
N VAL A 303 -1.27 -35.07 -22.01
CA VAL A 303 -1.32 -35.61 -23.39
C VAL A 303 -2.43 -36.64 -23.66
N ASN A 304 -3.16 -37.12 -22.64
CA ASN A 304 -4.23 -38.11 -22.86
C ASN A 304 -5.65 -37.52 -22.77
N ALA A 305 -6.03 -36.66 -23.73
CA ALA A 305 -7.44 -36.39 -23.99
C ALA A 305 -7.70 -36.08 -25.48
N PRO A 306 -8.64 -36.77 -26.15
CA PRO A 306 -9.07 -36.41 -27.48
C PRO A 306 -10.08 -35.24 -27.37
N ILE A 307 -9.60 -34.01 -27.45
CA ILE A 307 -10.48 -32.82 -27.51
C ILE A 307 -10.36 -32.20 -28.90
N ILE A 308 -10.91 -32.89 -29.90
CA ILE A 308 -11.07 -32.35 -31.26
C ILE A 308 -12.51 -31.84 -31.50
N HIS A 309 -13.44 -32.06 -30.56
CA HIS A 309 -14.86 -31.75 -30.78
C HIS A 309 -15.44 -30.54 -30.01
N LEU A 310 -14.64 -29.79 -29.25
CA LEU A 310 -15.15 -28.61 -28.50
C LEU A 310 -14.71 -27.25 -29.08
N PHE A 311 -13.96 -27.23 -30.18
CA PHE A 311 -13.51 -25.99 -30.82
C PHE A 311 -13.67 -26.07 -32.34
N THR A 312 -14.91 -26.17 -32.82
CA THR A 312 -15.25 -25.86 -34.22
C THR A 312 -15.77 -24.42 -34.34
N PRO A 313 -15.56 -23.74 -35.47
CA PRO A 313 -15.88 -22.32 -35.69
C PRO A 313 -17.39 -22.07 -35.90
N THR A 314 -18.25 -22.59 -35.03
CA THR A 314 -19.71 -22.43 -35.09
C THR A 314 -20.29 -21.52 -34.00
N LEU A 315 -19.46 -20.95 -33.12
CA LEU A 315 -19.85 -19.89 -32.19
C LEU A 315 -19.50 -18.47 -32.68
N GLN A 316 -19.51 -18.27 -34.00
CA GLN A 316 -19.55 -16.94 -34.62
C GLN A 316 -20.98 -16.50 -35.00
N ARG A 317 -22.01 -17.25 -34.62
CA ARG A 317 -23.43 -16.91 -34.87
C ARG A 317 -24.29 -17.15 -33.63
N ALA A 318 -24.00 -16.43 -32.55
CA ALA A 318 -24.94 -16.21 -31.44
C ALA A 318 -24.45 -15.05 -30.54
N VAL A 319 -24.24 -13.88 -31.13
CA VAL A 319 -24.39 -12.55 -30.49
C VAL A 319 -24.99 -11.63 -31.54
#